data_AF-A0A956GH05-F1
#
_entry.id   AF-A0A956GH05-F1
#
_cell.length_a   1.000
_cell.length_b   1.000
_cell.length_c   1.000
_cell.angle_alpha   90.00
_cell.angle_beta   90.00
_cell.angle_gamma   90.00
#
_symmetry.space_group_name_H-M   'P 1'
#
loop_
_entity.id
_entity.type
_entity.pdbx_description
1 polymer ?
#
loop_
_entity_poly.entity_id
_entity_poly.type
_entity_poly.pdbx_seq_one_letter_code
_entity_poly.pdbx_strand_id
1 'polypeptide(L)'
;MDRARREKDTTAPREFSTFIGVDLGGGKGKNTAIARLERRDGQVVVKYVGTRAPDGSPLYDEQLLAYINEFPDALVAIDAPLTTTACVRCRLERCAGLEACADPVIEWFRITGNALVLGEDERANGKPPTTPYTQRACEVVLHRVHGILPRETLGQGMGPLTARAHYLRRALEQRFVLNENLIEVYPKATVHRLFGAERARRYKREVNTWRTRAEILEQLGEQLRFEVWREGCLSNDHSFDAVICAYTGHLWARDGWSIPSDGHDVFARDGWIWVPPEREESAEQESVAAPSQPLE
;
A
#
# COMPACT_ATOMS: atom_id res chain seq x y z
N MET A 1 3.88 -8.38 30.28
CA MET A 1 2.90 -7.44 30.84
C MET A 1 2.13 -6.84 29.68
N ASP A 2 0.82 -7.10 29.68
CA ASP A 2 -0.27 -6.61 28.83
C ASP A 2 -0.13 -6.61 27.30
N ARG A 3 -0.47 -7.78 26.72
CA ARG A 3 -1.13 -7.85 25.40
C ARG A 3 -2.51 -7.20 25.54
N ALA A 4 -2.57 -5.87 25.45
CA ALA A 4 -3.82 -5.16 25.34
C ALA A 4 -4.53 -5.59 24.04
N ARG A 5 -5.76 -6.06 24.23
CA ARG A 5 -6.76 -6.42 23.21
C ARG A 5 -6.90 -5.22 22.25
N ARG A 6 -6.34 -5.29 21.04
CA ARG A 6 -6.59 -4.29 19.99
C ARG A 6 -8.06 -4.42 19.57
N GLU A 7 -8.89 -3.46 19.95
CA GLU A 7 -10.23 -3.33 19.38
C GLU A 7 -10.11 -3.19 17.87
N LYS A 8 -10.91 -3.96 17.13
CA LYS A 8 -11.06 -3.83 15.67
C LYS A 8 -11.63 -2.45 15.39
N ASP A 9 -10.76 -1.51 15.06
CA ASP A 9 -11.12 -0.20 14.57
C ASP A 9 -11.57 -0.33 13.11
N THR A 10 -12.74 -0.95 12.91
CA THR A 10 -13.38 -1.08 11.60
C THR A 10 -14.51 -0.07 11.52
N THR A 11 -14.37 0.89 10.62
CA THR A 11 -15.45 1.82 10.24
C THR A 11 -16.47 1.12 9.34
N ALA A 12 -17.63 1.74 9.11
CA ALA A 12 -18.63 1.18 8.20
C ALA A 12 -18.07 0.98 6.77
N PRO A 13 -18.57 -0.01 6.00
CA PRO A 13 -18.18 -0.19 4.60
C PRO A 13 -18.41 1.09 3.78
N ARG A 14 -17.46 1.38 2.89
CA ARG A 14 -17.53 2.52 1.97
C ARG A 14 -18.17 2.11 0.65
N GLU A 15 -19.04 2.97 0.14
CA GLU A 15 -19.81 2.72 -1.07
C GLU A 15 -19.05 3.18 -2.33
N PHE A 16 -18.21 2.30 -2.85
CA PHE A 16 -17.59 2.47 -4.17
C PHE A 16 -17.99 1.31 -5.08
N SER A 17 -18.44 1.63 -6.29
CA SER A 17 -18.69 0.64 -7.35
C SER A 17 -17.50 0.46 -8.28
N THR A 18 -16.59 1.43 -8.36
CA THR A 18 -15.45 1.43 -9.29
C THR A 18 -14.15 1.64 -8.51
N PHE A 19 -13.15 0.82 -8.81
CA PHE A 19 -11.81 0.89 -8.22
C PHE A 19 -10.77 0.98 -9.33
N ILE A 20 -9.94 2.01 -9.29
CA ILE A 20 -8.82 2.21 -10.20
C ILE A 20 -7.54 1.96 -9.41
N GLY A 21 -6.71 1.05 -9.92
CA GLY A 21 -5.38 0.80 -9.40
C GLY A 21 -4.34 1.33 -10.35
N VAL A 22 -3.32 2.01 -9.82
CA VAL A 22 -2.24 2.60 -10.61
C VAL A 22 -0.91 2.10 -10.07
N ASP A 23 -0.18 1.33 -10.88
CA ASP A 23 1.27 1.18 -10.66
C ASP A 23 1.99 2.30 -11.40
N LEU A 24 2.50 3.27 -10.65
CA LEU A 24 2.99 4.51 -11.22
C LEU A 24 4.43 4.32 -11.73
N GLY A 25 4.67 4.65 -13.01
CA GLY A 25 6.01 4.63 -13.57
C GLY A 25 6.91 5.74 -13.01
N GLY A 26 8.23 5.63 -13.21
CA GLY A 26 9.18 6.71 -12.88
C GLY A 26 8.96 8.00 -13.68
N GLY A 27 9.90 8.95 -13.63
CA GLY A 27 9.73 10.32 -14.13
C GLY A 27 9.27 10.51 -15.59
N LYS A 28 9.40 9.50 -16.46
CA LYS A 28 8.93 9.55 -17.87
C LYS A 28 7.63 8.77 -18.11
N GLY A 29 7.03 8.15 -17.10
CA GLY A 29 5.76 7.42 -17.20
C GLY A 29 5.71 6.18 -18.10
N LYS A 30 6.85 5.74 -18.66
CA LYS A 30 6.90 4.63 -19.63
C LYS A 30 6.33 3.30 -19.15
N ASN A 31 6.35 3.08 -17.84
CA ASN A 31 5.94 1.84 -17.20
C ASN A 31 4.70 2.02 -16.31
N THR A 32 4.02 3.16 -16.42
CA THR A 32 2.75 3.34 -15.69
C THR A 32 1.75 2.30 -16.20
N ALA A 33 1.10 1.60 -15.28
CA ALA A 33 0.00 0.69 -15.58
C ALA A 33 -1.24 1.08 -14.79
N ILE A 34 -2.40 0.84 -15.37
CA ILE A 34 -3.69 1.01 -14.74
C ILE A 34 -4.49 -0.29 -14.78
N ALA A 35 -5.32 -0.50 -13.78
CA ALA A 35 -6.38 -1.49 -13.78
C ALA A 35 -7.68 -0.87 -13.28
N ARG A 36 -8.80 -1.24 -13.88
CA ARG A 36 -10.13 -0.83 -13.45
C ARG A 36 -10.96 -2.06 -13.08
N LEU A 37 -11.48 -2.04 -11.87
CA LEU A 37 -12.33 -3.08 -11.30
C LEU A 37 -13.72 -2.47 -11.03
N GLU A 38 -14.77 -3.26 -11.27
CA GLU A 38 -16.15 -2.89 -10.91
C GLU A 38 -16.71 -3.88 -9.89
N ARG A 39 -17.36 -3.38 -8.84
CA ARG A 39 -18.06 -4.20 -7.84
C ARG A 39 -19.35 -4.76 -8.44
N ARG A 40 -19.57 -6.07 -8.30
CA ARG A 40 -20.81 -6.77 -8.66
C ARG A 40 -21.09 -7.85 -7.62
N ASP A 41 -22.25 -7.81 -6.99
CA ASP A 41 -22.72 -8.86 -6.05
C ASP A 41 -21.69 -9.25 -4.96
N GLY A 42 -21.02 -8.25 -4.38
CA GLY A 42 -19.99 -8.46 -3.34
C GLY A 42 -18.61 -8.91 -3.85
N GLN A 43 -18.48 -9.20 -5.15
CA GLN A 43 -17.21 -9.47 -5.84
C GLN A 43 -16.74 -8.23 -6.61
N VAL A 44 -15.53 -8.29 -7.17
CA VAL A 44 -15.02 -7.33 -8.14
C VAL A 44 -14.62 -7.99 -9.44
N VAL A 45 -14.88 -7.30 -10.56
CA VAL A 45 -14.59 -7.78 -11.91
C VAL A 45 -13.58 -6.85 -12.56
N VAL A 46 -12.45 -7.40 -13.03
CA VAL A 46 -11.46 -6.64 -13.81
C VAL A 46 -12.05 -6.33 -15.18
N LYS A 47 -12.25 -5.03 -15.45
CA LYS A 47 -12.80 -4.48 -16.69
C LYS A 47 -11.74 -3.93 -17.63
N TYR A 48 -10.59 -3.55 -17.08
CA TYR A 48 -9.47 -3.01 -17.85
C TYR A 48 -8.17 -3.29 -17.13
N VAL A 49 -7.11 -3.58 -17.88
CA VAL A 49 -5.73 -3.62 -17.41
C VAL A 49 -4.81 -3.27 -18.57
N GLY A 50 -3.83 -2.40 -18.34
CA GLY A 50 -2.89 -2.05 -19.40
C GLY A 50 -1.82 -1.05 -18.98
N THR A 51 -0.71 -1.04 -19.73
CA THR A 51 0.37 -0.03 -19.67
C THR A 51 0.17 1.10 -20.70
N ARG A 52 -0.99 1.07 -21.38
CA ARG A 52 -1.48 2.08 -22.31
C ARG A 52 -2.91 2.41 -21.89
N ALA A 53 -3.45 3.52 -22.36
CA ALA A 53 -4.87 3.83 -22.22
C ALA A 53 -5.71 2.97 -23.20
N PRO A 54 -7.05 2.92 -23.07
CA PRO A 54 -7.91 2.14 -23.96
C PRO A 54 -7.77 2.50 -25.45
N ASP A 55 -7.42 3.76 -25.77
CA ASP A 55 -7.14 4.25 -27.13
C ASP A 55 -5.73 3.88 -27.64
N GLY A 56 -4.93 3.19 -26.83
CA GLY A 56 -3.56 2.78 -27.15
C GLY A 56 -2.50 3.85 -26.85
N SER A 57 -2.88 5.04 -26.38
CA SER A 57 -1.91 6.09 -26.02
C SER A 57 -1.08 5.69 -24.78
N PRO A 58 0.17 6.18 -24.65
CA PRO A 58 0.99 5.92 -23.47
C PRO A 58 0.40 6.59 -22.22
N LEU A 59 0.46 5.92 -21.06
CA LEU A 59 -0.02 6.45 -19.77
C LEU A 59 0.98 7.44 -19.14
N TYR A 60 1.24 8.52 -19.85
CA TYR A 60 1.85 9.72 -19.28
C TYR A 60 0.83 10.48 -18.44
N ASP A 61 1.27 11.55 -17.77
CA ASP A 61 0.46 12.23 -16.76
C ASP A 61 -0.88 12.76 -17.32
N GLU A 62 -0.89 13.33 -18.52
CA GLU A 62 -2.11 13.84 -19.16
C GLU A 62 -3.12 12.70 -19.44
N GLN A 63 -2.67 11.61 -20.09
CA GLN A 63 -3.54 10.47 -20.41
C GLN A 63 -4.01 9.73 -19.16
N LEU A 64 -3.15 9.62 -18.14
CA LEU A 64 -3.52 9.03 -16.86
C LEU A 64 -4.58 9.87 -16.15
N LEU A 65 -4.41 11.20 -16.10
CA LEU A 65 -5.39 12.11 -15.52
C LEU A 65 -6.71 12.09 -16.30
N ALA A 66 -6.65 12.07 -17.64
CA ALA A 66 -7.84 11.95 -18.48
C ALA A 66 -8.62 10.67 -18.14
N TYR A 67 -7.93 9.52 -18.09
CA TYR A 67 -8.54 8.24 -17.74
C TYR A 67 -9.18 8.25 -16.34
N ILE A 68 -8.48 8.76 -15.32
CA ILE A 68 -9.03 8.82 -13.96
C ILE A 68 -10.28 9.72 -13.91
N ASN A 69 -10.28 10.83 -14.65
CA ASN A 69 -11.38 11.78 -14.68
C ASN A 69 -12.64 11.27 -15.41
N GLU A 70 -12.55 10.20 -16.21
CA GLU A 70 -13.71 9.49 -16.76
C GLU A 70 -14.55 8.81 -15.67
N PHE A 71 -13.97 8.56 -14.49
CA PHE A 71 -14.63 7.86 -13.38
C PHE A 71 -14.59 8.70 -12.09
N PRO A 72 -15.37 9.80 -12.01
CA PRO A 72 -15.31 10.75 -10.89
C PRO A 72 -15.71 10.14 -9.54
N ASP A 73 -16.54 9.09 -9.54
CA ASP A 73 -17.00 8.40 -8.33
C ASP A 73 -16.15 7.16 -7.97
N ALA A 74 -15.01 6.96 -8.65
CA ALA A 74 -14.13 5.85 -8.37
C ALA A 74 -13.30 6.09 -7.10
N LEU A 75 -12.86 4.99 -6.49
CA LEU A 75 -11.70 5.00 -5.61
C LEU A 75 -10.44 4.80 -6.44
N VAL A 76 -9.41 5.61 -6.23
CA VAL A 76 -8.10 5.51 -6.88
C VAL A 76 -7.04 5.07 -5.88
N ALA A 77 -6.39 3.94 -6.14
CA ALA A 77 -5.31 3.39 -5.33
C ALA A 77 -3.99 3.42 -6.11
N ILE A 78 -2.97 4.12 -5.60
CA ILE A 78 -1.71 4.37 -6.31
C ILE A 78 -0.53 3.71 -5.56
N ASP A 79 0.27 2.89 -6.27
CA ASP A 79 1.58 2.39 -5.80
C ASP A 79 2.67 3.46 -5.94
N ALA A 80 2.54 4.54 -5.16
CA ALA A 80 3.57 5.56 -5.02
C ALA A 80 3.33 6.46 -3.80
N PRO A 81 4.39 7.07 -3.23
CA PRO A 81 4.25 8.03 -2.13
C PRO A 81 3.41 9.25 -2.49
N LEU A 82 2.18 9.34 -1.99
CA LEU A 82 1.27 10.47 -2.21
C LEU A 82 1.56 11.65 -1.25
N THR A 83 2.33 11.40 -0.19
CA THR A 83 2.82 12.41 0.76
C THR A 83 4.34 12.48 0.75
N THR A 84 4.89 13.61 1.22
CA THR A 84 6.34 13.80 1.36
C THR A 84 6.72 13.64 2.82
N THR A 85 8.02 13.42 3.05
CA THR A 85 8.60 13.34 4.39
C THR A 85 8.49 14.67 5.14
N ALA A 86 8.49 14.60 6.47
CA ALA A 86 8.32 15.75 7.36
C ALA A 86 9.27 16.91 7.07
N CYS A 87 10.56 16.61 6.89
CA CYS A 87 11.55 17.65 6.63
C CYS A 87 11.35 18.32 5.26
N VAL A 88 10.85 17.61 4.25
CA VAL A 88 10.68 18.15 2.89
C VAL A 88 9.43 19.03 2.77
N ARG A 89 8.39 18.78 3.57
CA ARG A 89 7.22 19.67 3.65
C ARG A 89 7.39 20.86 4.59
N CYS A 90 8.48 20.89 5.37
CA CYS A 90 8.73 21.94 6.36
C CYS A 90 8.81 23.33 5.70
N ARG A 91 8.16 24.31 6.32
CA ARG A 91 8.11 25.71 5.83
C ARG A 91 8.81 26.70 6.76
N LEU A 92 9.49 26.23 7.80
CA LEU A 92 10.26 27.10 8.68
C LEU A 92 11.41 27.74 7.90
N GLU A 93 11.62 29.05 8.09
CA GLU A 93 12.72 29.77 7.43
C GLU A 93 14.09 29.22 7.80
N ARG A 94 14.24 28.76 9.05
CA ARG A 94 15.47 28.13 9.56
C ARG A 94 15.11 26.85 10.30
N CYS A 95 15.70 25.75 9.86
CA CYS A 95 15.53 24.46 10.53
C CYS A 95 16.29 24.45 11.86
N ALA A 96 15.62 24.04 12.95
CA ALA A 96 16.23 23.86 14.26
C ALA A 96 17.11 22.60 14.37
N GLY A 97 17.13 21.76 13.32
CA GLY A 97 17.75 20.43 13.35
C GLY A 97 16.82 19.36 13.94
N LEU A 98 17.14 18.08 13.71
CA LEU A 98 16.29 16.96 14.09
C LEU A 98 16.09 16.84 15.61
N GLU A 99 17.13 17.15 16.40
CA GLU A 99 17.08 17.05 17.87
C GLU A 99 16.13 18.08 18.50
N ALA A 100 16.09 19.30 17.97
CA ALA A 100 15.30 20.41 18.51
C ALA A 100 14.00 20.69 17.74
N CYS A 101 13.68 19.89 16.71
CA CYS A 101 12.46 20.07 15.93
C CYS A 101 11.22 19.74 16.76
N ALA A 102 10.23 20.63 16.76
CA ALA A 102 8.95 20.45 17.44
C ALA A 102 7.85 19.89 16.53
N ASP A 103 8.18 19.50 15.28
CA ASP A 103 7.20 18.81 14.43
C ASP A 103 6.84 17.44 15.05
N PRO A 104 5.55 17.13 15.24
CA PRO A 104 5.14 15.90 15.92
C PRO A 104 5.62 14.62 15.25
N VAL A 105 5.83 14.63 13.93
CA VAL A 105 6.36 13.47 13.21
C VAL A 105 7.84 13.29 13.55
N ILE A 106 8.60 14.38 13.62
CA ILE A 106 10.02 14.33 14.01
C ILE A 106 10.16 13.87 15.47
N GLU A 107 9.28 14.35 16.35
CA GLU A 107 9.22 13.86 17.74
C GLU A 107 8.90 12.36 17.80
N TRP A 108 7.94 11.88 17.02
CA TRP A 108 7.62 10.45 16.90
C TRP A 108 8.84 9.65 16.44
N PHE A 109 9.60 10.13 15.46
CA PHE A 109 10.83 9.46 15.01
C PHE A 109 11.87 9.37 16.14
N ARG A 110 12.07 10.45 16.91
CA ARG A 110 13.04 10.45 18.03
C ARG A 110 12.68 9.45 19.12
N ILE A 111 11.40 9.28 19.41
CA ILE A 111 10.91 8.43 20.51
C ILE A 111 10.57 7.04 19.96
N THR A 112 9.42 6.92 19.30
CA THR A 112 8.84 5.65 18.84
C THR A 112 9.63 5.04 17.69
N GLY A 113 9.95 5.84 16.67
CA GLY A 113 10.67 5.36 15.49
C GLY A 113 12.03 4.77 15.86
N ASN A 114 12.80 5.47 16.68
CA ASN A 114 14.07 4.98 17.20
C ASN A 114 13.91 3.74 18.07
N ALA A 115 12.89 3.67 18.93
CA ALA A 115 12.63 2.49 19.76
C ALA A 115 12.35 1.22 18.94
N LEU A 116 11.67 1.35 17.79
CA LEU A 116 11.36 0.24 16.89
C LEU A 116 12.58 -0.33 16.14
N VAL A 117 13.72 0.37 16.13
CA VAL A 117 14.93 -0.05 15.41
C VAL A 117 15.92 -0.81 16.33
N LEU A 118 15.66 -0.87 17.64
CA LEU A 118 16.66 -1.30 18.61
C LEU A 118 16.77 -2.84 18.75
N GLY A 119 17.51 -3.46 17.85
CA GLY A 119 18.38 -4.60 18.19
C GLY A 119 19.77 -4.11 18.59
N GLU A 120 20.45 -4.76 19.54
CA GLU A 120 21.77 -4.34 20.05
C GLU A 120 22.82 -4.18 18.93
N ASP A 121 22.74 -4.99 17.86
CA ASP A 121 23.69 -5.00 16.75
C ASP A 121 23.60 -3.79 15.80
N GLU A 122 22.43 -3.16 15.64
CA GLU A 122 22.24 -2.07 14.67
C GLU A 122 22.77 -0.71 15.19
N ARG A 123 22.83 -0.53 16.51
CA ARG A 123 23.40 0.67 17.16
C ARG A 123 24.92 0.79 17.01
N ALA A 124 25.61 -0.32 16.78
CA ALA A 124 27.06 -0.41 16.84
C ALA A 124 27.81 0.40 15.77
N ASN A 125 27.13 0.78 14.67
CA ASN A 125 27.79 1.38 13.50
C ASN A 125 27.69 2.91 13.41
N GLY A 126 27.15 3.60 14.42
CA GLY A 126 27.06 5.06 14.46
C GLY A 126 26.17 5.70 13.36
N LYS A 127 25.42 4.89 12.61
CA LYS A 127 24.46 5.36 11.61
C LYS A 127 23.13 5.68 12.28
N PRO A 128 22.43 6.75 11.88
CA PRO A 128 21.10 7.02 12.40
C PRO A 128 20.16 5.87 12.02
N PRO A 129 19.38 5.34 12.98
CA PRO A 129 18.48 4.19 12.78
C PRO A 129 17.30 4.51 11.84
N THR A 130 16.93 5.79 11.75
CA THR A 130 15.89 6.32 10.90
C THR A 130 16.33 7.68 10.34
N THR A 131 15.78 8.06 9.18
CA THR A 131 16.11 9.31 8.50
C THR A 131 14.82 10.05 8.12
N PRO A 132 14.27 10.91 8.99
CA PRO A 132 12.96 11.57 8.80
C PRO A 132 12.89 12.50 7.56
N TYR A 133 14.03 12.77 6.93
CA TYR A 133 14.11 13.52 5.68
C TYR A 133 13.99 12.64 4.43
N THR A 134 14.25 11.33 4.52
CA THR A 134 14.03 10.37 3.41
C THR A 134 12.92 9.35 3.65
N GLN A 135 12.56 9.12 4.91
CA GLN A 135 11.55 8.14 5.34
C GLN A 135 10.31 8.82 5.93
N ARG A 136 9.17 8.15 5.80
CA ARG A 136 7.93 8.45 6.55
C ARG A 136 7.74 7.50 7.73
N ALA A 137 6.98 7.92 8.73
CA ALA A 137 6.69 7.13 9.92
C ALA A 137 6.02 5.78 9.56
N CYS A 138 5.10 5.79 8.59
CA CYS A 138 4.43 4.57 8.10
C CYS A 138 5.41 3.56 7.49
N GLU A 139 6.51 4.01 6.89
CA GLU A 139 7.52 3.14 6.29
C GLU A 139 8.35 2.42 7.36
N VAL A 140 8.67 3.13 8.45
CA VAL A 140 9.32 2.55 9.63
C VAL A 140 8.42 1.50 10.27
N VAL A 141 7.13 1.80 10.46
CA VAL A 141 6.16 0.84 11.02
C VAL A 141 6.04 -0.40 10.13
N LEU A 142 5.84 -0.21 8.82
CA LEU A 142 5.67 -1.31 7.89
C LEU A 142 6.90 -2.24 7.87
N HIS A 143 8.11 -1.66 7.93
CA HIS A 143 9.34 -2.42 8.00
C HIS A 143 9.54 -3.12 9.35
N ARG A 144 9.51 -2.36 10.44
CA ARG A 144 9.97 -2.83 11.76
C ARG A 144 8.91 -3.58 12.54
N VAL A 145 7.63 -3.25 12.36
CA VAL A 145 6.51 -3.94 13.03
C VAL A 145 6.00 -5.09 12.18
N HIS A 146 5.90 -4.90 10.86
CA HIS A 146 5.25 -5.88 9.99
C HIS A 146 6.20 -6.69 9.11
N GLY A 147 7.51 -6.44 9.16
CA GLY A 147 8.51 -7.17 8.37
C GLY A 147 8.36 -6.97 6.86
N ILE A 148 7.63 -5.93 6.44
CA ILE A 148 7.40 -5.59 5.04
C ILE A 148 8.31 -4.41 4.70
N LEU A 149 9.28 -4.60 3.83
CA LEU A 149 10.20 -3.52 3.43
C LEU A 149 9.58 -2.65 2.31
N PRO A 150 9.03 -1.45 2.60
CA PRO A 150 8.60 -0.53 1.56
C PRO A 150 9.79 0.12 0.85
N ARG A 151 9.51 0.79 -0.26
CA ARG A 151 10.47 1.72 -0.86
C ARG A 151 10.36 3.04 -0.09
N GLU A 152 11.45 3.51 0.50
CA GLU A 152 11.48 4.78 1.22
C GLU A 152 11.10 5.94 0.29
N THR A 153 10.31 6.89 0.78
CA THR A 153 9.73 7.98 -0.02
C THR A 153 10.76 8.72 -0.86
N LEU A 154 11.93 9.03 -0.30
CA LEU A 154 13.05 9.66 -1.02
C LEU A 154 14.30 8.78 -0.99
N GLY A 155 14.11 7.46 -0.93
CA GLY A 155 15.17 6.49 -1.13
C GLY A 155 15.70 6.48 -2.56
N GLN A 156 16.73 5.68 -2.79
CA GLN A 156 17.38 5.57 -4.10
C GLN A 156 16.36 5.20 -5.20
N GLY A 157 16.26 6.04 -6.23
CA GLY A 157 15.37 5.83 -7.38
C GLY A 157 13.91 6.23 -7.16
N MET A 158 13.52 6.67 -5.95
CA MET A 158 12.13 7.03 -5.63
C MET A 158 11.78 8.50 -5.90
N GLY A 159 12.77 9.40 -5.92
CA GLY A 159 12.54 10.84 -6.13
C GLY A 159 11.62 11.19 -7.31
N PRO A 160 11.88 10.70 -8.54
CA PRO A 160 11.01 10.96 -9.69
C PRO A 160 9.60 10.37 -9.54
N LEU A 161 9.47 9.22 -8.88
CA LEU A 161 8.18 8.56 -8.66
C LEU A 161 7.34 9.36 -7.64
N THR A 162 7.95 9.74 -6.53
CA THR A 162 7.35 10.61 -5.52
C THR A 162 6.94 11.96 -6.11
N ALA A 163 7.79 12.61 -6.90
CA ALA A 163 7.45 13.87 -7.55
C ALA A 163 6.20 13.75 -8.46
N ARG A 164 6.10 12.68 -9.25
CA ARG A 164 4.92 12.41 -10.09
C ARG A 164 3.67 12.14 -9.26
N ALA A 165 3.77 11.31 -8.22
CA ALA A 165 2.65 11.02 -7.33
C ALA A 165 2.09 12.29 -6.66
N HIS A 166 2.97 13.20 -6.24
CA HIS A 166 2.59 14.51 -5.70
C HIS A 166 1.91 15.41 -6.73
N TYR A 167 2.44 15.46 -7.94
CA TYR A 167 1.81 16.18 -9.05
C TYR A 167 0.39 15.64 -9.31
N LEU A 168 0.23 14.32 -9.43
CA LEU A 168 -1.07 13.68 -9.66
C LEU A 168 -2.05 13.97 -8.54
N ARG A 169 -1.63 13.84 -7.27
CA ARG A 169 -2.46 14.19 -6.11
C ARG A 169 -2.97 15.62 -6.20
N ARG A 170 -2.09 16.57 -6.54
CA ARG A 170 -2.46 17.98 -6.69
C ARG A 170 -3.40 18.21 -7.87
N ALA A 171 -3.17 17.55 -9.00
CA ALA A 171 -4.01 17.66 -10.19
C ALA A 171 -5.42 17.05 -9.98
N LEU A 172 -5.55 16.07 -9.09
CA LEU A 172 -6.80 15.37 -8.78
C LEU A 172 -7.58 15.98 -7.61
N GLU A 173 -7.03 16.97 -6.89
CA GLU A 173 -7.56 17.44 -5.60
C GLU A 173 -8.98 18.01 -5.62
N GLN A 174 -9.47 18.44 -6.79
CA GLN A 174 -10.83 18.97 -6.95
C GLN A 174 -11.90 17.87 -6.81
N ARG A 175 -11.53 16.60 -6.97
CA ARG A 175 -12.47 15.46 -6.99
C ARG A 175 -12.03 14.31 -6.10
N PHE A 176 -10.72 14.17 -5.93
CA PHE A 176 -10.13 13.09 -5.17
C PHE A 176 -9.40 13.61 -3.94
N VAL A 177 -9.87 13.17 -2.78
CA VAL A 177 -9.36 13.52 -1.47
C VAL A 177 -8.54 12.36 -0.91
N LEU A 178 -7.33 12.69 -0.45
CA LEU A 178 -6.41 11.72 0.13
C LEU A 178 -7.05 11.05 1.35
N ASN A 179 -6.98 9.71 1.41
CA ASN A 179 -7.58 8.85 2.44
C ASN A 179 -9.12 8.79 2.44
N GLU A 180 -9.79 9.32 1.41
CA GLU A 180 -11.25 9.19 1.23
C GLU A 180 -11.59 8.41 -0.04
N ASN A 181 -11.15 8.89 -1.20
CA ASN A 181 -11.31 8.23 -2.50
C ASN A 181 -10.02 8.25 -3.34
N LEU A 182 -8.91 8.75 -2.78
CA LEU A 182 -7.55 8.56 -3.29
C LEU A 182 -6.67 8.02 -2.16
N ILE A 183 -6.10 6.84 -2.36
CA ILE A 183 -5.29 6.16 -1.35
C ILE A 183 -3.92 5.75 -1.90
N GLU A 184 -2.93 5.83 -1.03
CA GLU A 184 -1.62 5.25 -1.28
C GLU A 184 -1.63 3.78 -0.86
N VAL A 185 -1.11 2.91 -1.72
CA VAL A 185 -1.03 1.47 -1.46
C VAL A 185 0.36 0.96 -1.80
N TYR A 186 0.67 -0.26 -1.34
CA TYR A 186 1.88 -0.96 -1.74
C TYR A 186 1.53 -2.41 -2.11
N PRO A 187 1.43 -2.77 -3.40
CA PRO A 187 1.00 -4.10 -3.86
C PRO A 187 1.74 -5.26 -3.24
N LYS A 188 3.06 -5.10 -3.03
CA LYS A 188 3.87 -6.13 -2.37
C LYS A 188 3.44 -6.35 -0.93
N ALA A 189 3.02 -5.32 -0.20
CA ALA A 189 2.46 -5.47 1.14
C ALA A 189 1.11 -6.20 1.12
N THR A 190 0.24 -5.89 0.15
CA THR A 190 -1.01 -6.64 -0.03
C THR A 190 -0.73 -8.12 -0.32
N VAL A 191 0.21 -8.41 -1.22
CA VAL A 191 0.61 -9.80 -1.50
C VAL A 191 1.21 -10.46 -0.26
N HIS A 192 2.05 -9.76 0.50
CA HIS A 192 2.63 -10.26 1.74
C HIS A 192 1.55 -10.62 2.76
N ARG A 193 0.56 -9.75 2.96
CA ARG A 193 -0.51 -9.95 3.94
C ARG A 193 -1.45 -11.08 3.58
N LEU A 194 -1.79 -11.22 2.31
CA LEU A 194 -2.76 -12.21 1.86
C LEU A 194 -2.14 -13.58 1.56
N PHE A 195 -0.86 -13.62 1.17
CA PHE A 195 -0.22 -14.83 0.64
C PHE A 195 1.16 -15.13 1.23
N GLY A 196 1.63 -14.32 2.19
CA GLY A 196 2.90 -14.52 2.88
C GLY A 196 4.12 -13.86 2.22
N ALA A 197 5.16 -13.70 3.04
CA ALA A 197 6.41 -13.03 2.67
C ALA A 197 7.18 -13.72 1.52
N GLU A 198 7.02 -15.03 1.36
CA GLU A 198 7.66 -15.79 0.30
C GLU A 198 7.09 -15.38 -1.06
N ARG A 199 5.79 -15.52 -1.30
CA ARG A 199 5.15 -15.09 -2.56
C ARG A 199 5.35 -13.61 -2.88
N ALA A 200 5.33 -12.74 -1.87
CA ALA A 200 5.63 -11.31 -2.04
C ALA A 200 7.07 -11.04 -2.55
N ARG A 201 8.03 -11.93 -2.27
CA ARG A 201 9.38 -11.85 -2.84
C ARG A 201 9.44 -12.39 -4.27
N ARG A 202 8.75 -13.50 -4.53
CA ARG A 202 8.86 -14.27 -5.79
C ARG A 202 8.20 -13.58 -6.99
N TYR A 203 7.07 -12.90 -6.80
CA TYR A 203 6.25 -12.40 -7.91
C TYR A 203 6.93 -11.31 -8.79
N LYS A 204 8.02 -10.67 -8.31
CA LYS A 204 8.77 -9.62 -9.02
C LYS A 204 10.17 -10.01 -9.52
N ARG A 205 10.86 -10.96 -8.88
CA ARG A 205 12.33 -11.11 -9.05
C ARG A 205 12.84 -12.52 -9.35
N GLU A 206 11.96 -13.51 -9.50
CA GLU A 206 12.36 -14.91 -9.72
C GLU A 206 12.09 -15.43 -11.14
N VAL A 207 12.78 -16.52 -11.49
CA VAL A 207 12.44 -17.32 -12.68
C VAL A 207 11.00 -17.81 -12.53
N ASN A 208 10.19 -17.70 -13.60
CA ASN A 208 8.75 -18.03 -13.61
C ASN A 208 7.85 -17.09 -12.79
N THR A 209 8.14 -15.78 -12.72
CA THR A 209 7.24 -14.77 -12.12
C THR A 209 5.80 -14.86 -12.60
N TRP A 210 5.59 -15.21 -13.88
CA TRP A 210 4.27 -15.47 -14.46
C TRP A 210 3.45 -16.47 -13.64
N ARG A 211 4.06 -17.61 -13.26
CA ARG A 211 3.37 -18.68 -12.53
C ARG A 211 2.94 -18.22 -11.14
N THR A 212 3.83 -17.53 -10.42
CA THR A 212 3.50 -16.99 -9.09
C THR A 212 2.34 -16.00 -9.17
N ARG A 213 2.34 -15.11 -10.18
CA ARG A 213 1.24 -14.15 -10.39
C ARG A 213 -0.06 -14.87 -10.76
N ALA A 214 0.00 -15.89 -11.60
CA ALA A 214 -1.15 -16.69 -11.97
C ALA A 214 -1.78 -17.36 -10.74
N GLU A 215 -0.97 -18.05 -9.93
CA GLU A 215 -1.41 -18.71 -8.68
C GLU A 215 -2.02 -17.72 -7.68
N ILE A 216 -1.47 -16.50 -7.57
CA ILE A 216 -2.04 -15.43 -6.74
C ILE A 216 -3.43 -15.03 -7.26
N LEU A 217 -3.57 -14.72 -8.56
CA LEU A 217 -4.86 -14.34 -9.14
C LEU A 217 -5.89 -15.48 -9.05
N GLU A 218 -5.45 -16.74 -9.06
CA GLU A 218 -6.33 -17.91 -8.97
C GLU A 218 -6.95 -18.02 -7.57
N GLN A 219 -6.14 -17.79 -6.53
CA GLN A 219 -6.63 -17.77 -5.15
C GLN A 219 -7.51 -16.59 -4.82
N LEU A 220 -7.43 -15.50 -5.60
CA LEU A 220 -8.39 -14.40 -5.52
C LEU A 220 -9.70 -14.72 -6.24
N GLY A 221 -9.79 -15.80 -7.02
CA GLY A 221 -10.86 -16.06 -7.99
C GLY A 221 -12.28 -16.07 -7.44
N GLU A 222 -12.48 -16.34 -6.14
CA GLU A 222 -13.78 -16.25 -5.48
C GLU A 222 -14.26 -14.80 -5.29
N GLN A 223 -13.35 -13.83 -5.23
CA GLN A 223 -13.62 -12.41 -4.98
C GLN A 223 -13.25 -11.52 -6.18
N LEU A 224 -12.36 -12.00 -7.06
CA LEU A 224 -11.85 -11.29 -8.22
C LEU A 224 -12.12 -12.09 -9.50
N ARG A 225 -12.99 -11.55 -10.36
CA ARG A 225 -13.33 -12.11 -11.68
C ARG A 225 -12.70 -11.28 -12.79
N PHE A 226 -12.69 -11.80 -14.01
CA PHE A 226 -12.09 -11.14 -15.17
C PHE A 226 -13.08 -11.13 -16.34
N GLU A 227 -13.35 -9.95 -16.90
CA GLU A 227 -14.00 -9.80 -18.22
C GLU A 227 -13.00 -9.45 -19.33
N VAL A 228 -11.74 -9.23 -18.94
CA VAL A 228 -10.59 -9.08 -19.83
C VAL A 228 -9.77 -10.36 -19.86
N TRP A 229 -8.91 -10.50 -20.87
CA TRP A 229 -7.95 -11.58 -20.94
C TRP A 229 -7.01 -11.54 -19.72
N ARG A 230 -7.01 -12.61 -18.94
CA ARG A 230 -6.23 -12.71 -17.69
C ARG A 230 -4.73 -12.57 -17.95
N GLU A 231 -4.27 -13.00 -19.12
CA GLU A 231 -2.90 -12.87 -19.61
C GLU A 231 -2.44 -11.42 -19.66
N GLY A 232 -3.35 -10.46 -19.89
CA GLY A 232 -3.04 -9.03 -19.82
C GLY A 232 -2.53 -8.60 -18.44
N CYS A 233 -3.12 -9.16 -17.38
CA CYS A 233 -2.69 -8.94 -15.99
C CYS A 233 -1.34 -9.58 -15.69
N LEU A 234 -1.00 -10.69 -16.36
CA LEU A 234 0.21 -11.48 -16.11
C LEU A 234 1.40 -11.06 -16.98
N SER A 235 1.14 -10.30 -18.05
CA SER A 235 2.10 -9.92 -19.09
C SER A 235 3.35 -9.22 -18.55
N ASN A 236 3.20 -8.43 -17.48
CA ASN A 236 4.30 -7.73 -16.81
C ASN A 236 3.94 -7.45 -15.33
N ASP A 237 4.92 -7.07 -14.51
CA ASP A 237 4.70 -6.75 -13.10
C ASP A 237 3.82 -5.51 -12.92
N HIS A 238 3.95 -4.50 -13.77
CA HIS A 238 3.17 -3.27 -13.66
C HIS A 238 1.66 -3.51 -13.80
N SER A 239 1.24 -4.27 -14.83
CA SER A 239 -0.15 -4.68 -15.00
C SER A 239 -0.68 -5.47 -13.81
N PHE A 240 0.13 -6.38 -13.26
CA PHE A 240 -0.23 -7.16 -12.09
C PHE A 240 -0.39 -6.28 -10.84
N ASP A 241 0.59 -5.42 -10.58
CA ASP A 241 0.58 -4.50 -9.44
C ASP A 241 -0.60 -3.53 -9.52
N ALA A 242 -0.95 -3.04 -10.71
CA ALA A 242 -2.12 -2.19 -10.89
C ALA A 242 -3.42 -2.93 -10.51
N VAL A 243 -3.57 -4.21 -10.87
CA VAL A 243 -4.71 -5.04 -10.42
C VAL A 243 -4.71 -5.19 -8.91
N ILE A 244 -3.55 -5.46 -8.29
CA ILE A 244 -3.44 -5.57 -6.83
C ILE A 244 -3.71 -4.23 -6.14
N CYS A 245 -3.33 -3.08 -6.72
CA CYS A 245 -3.68 -1.76 -6.21
C CYS A 245 -5.20 -1.57 -6.14
N ALA A 246 -5.88 -1.81 -7.27
CA ALA A 246 -7.33 -1.68 -7.35
C ALA A 246 -8.04 -2.63 -6.37
N TYR A 247 -7.54 -3.87 -6.28
CA TYR A 247 -8.05 -4.86 -5.35
C TYR A 247 -7.82 -4.45 -3.89
N THR A 248 -6.68 -3.85 -3.56
CA THR A 248 -6.42 -3.27 -2.23
C THR A 248 -7.43 -2.18 -1.91
N GLY A 249 -7.74 -1.31 -2.86
CA GLY A 249 -8.81 -0.31 -2.73
C GLY A 249 -10.18 -0.92 -2.49
N HIS A 250 -10.51 -2.02 -3.17
CA HIS A 250 -11.74 -2.77 -2.92
C HIS A 250 -11.82 -3.30 -1.48
N LEU A 251 -10.74 -3.93 -0.99
CA LEU A 251 -10.67 -4.44 0.38
C LEU A 251 -10.79 -3.31 1.40
N TRP A 252 -10.06 -2.22 1.20
CA TRP A 252 -10.10 -1.03 2.06
C TRP A 252 -11.52 -0.46 2.19
N ALA A 253 -12.24 -0.37 1.07
CA ALA A 253 -13.62 0.09 1.05
C ALA A 253 -14.58 -0.91 1.69
N ARG A 254 -14.45 -2.20 1.38
CA ARG A 254 -15.34 -3.26 1.90
C ARG A 254 -15.20 -3.43 3.41
N ASP A 255 -13.97 -3.45 3.91
CA ASP A 255 -13.64 -3.80 5.29
C ASP A 255 -13.51 -2.58 6.21
N GLY A 256 -13.70 -1.36 5.68
CA GLY A 256 -13.78 -0.14 6.48
C GLY A 256 -12.50 0.18 7.26
N TRP A 257 -11.32 -0.03 6.67
CA TRP A 257 -10.04 0.19 7.39
C TRP A 257 -9.88 1.64 7.86
N SER A 258 -9.25 1.82 9.01
CA SER A 258 -8.84 3.11 9.59
C SER A 258 -7.32 3.22 9.70
N ILE A 259 -6.83 4.45 9.84
CA ILE A 259 -5.44 4.70 10.25
C ILE A 259 -5.31 4.21 11.70
N PRO A 260 -4.18 3.57 12.08
CA PRO A 260 -3.98 3.14 13.47
C PRO A 260 -4.23 4.27 14.47
N SER A 261 -5.00 3.99 15.52
CA SER A 261 -5.31 4.96 16.57
C SER A 261 -4.06 5.42 17.33
N ASP A 262 -3.15 4.49 17.62
CA ASP A 262 -1.82 4.81 18.12
C ASP A 262 -1.00 5.49 17.02
N GLY A 263 -0.62 6.75 17.23
CA GLY A 263 0.08 7.57 16.25
C GLY A 263 -0.81 8.15 15.14
N HIS A 264 -2.14 8.15 15.31
CA HIS A 264 -3.08 8.65 14.30
C HIS A 264 -2.69 10.02 13.72
N ASP A 265 -2.42 11.01 14.58
CA ASP A 265 -2.06 12.36 14.15
C ASP A 265 -0.73 12.42 13.37
N VAL A 266 0.21 11.53 13.70
CA VAL A 266 1.48 11.40 12.99
C VAL A 266 1.22 10.87 11.58
N PHE A 267 0.47 9.78 11.46
CA PHE A 267 0.19 9.14 10.16
C PHE A 267 -0.76 9.95 9.29
N ALA A 268 -1.73 10.66 9.88
CA ALA A 268 -2.60 11.57 9.14
C ALA A 268 -1.82 12.74 8.52
N ARG A 269 -0.78 13.24 9.21
CA ARG A 269 0.09 14.33 8.72
C ARG A 269 1.18 13.86 7.76
N ASP A 270 1.81 12.74 8.06
CA ASP A 270 2.95 12.21 7.32
C ASP A 270 2.53 11.35 6.11
N GLY A 271 1.30 10.83 6.14
CA GLY A 271 0.73 9.90 5.17
C GLY A 271 0.79 8.44 5.61
N TRP A 272 -0.08 7.63 5.02
CA TRP A 272 -0.24 6.21 5.35
C TRP A 272 -0.28 5.35 4.09
N ILE A 273 0.44 4.22 4.14
CA ILE A 273 0.37 3.18 3.10
C ILE A 273 -0.72 2.20 3.51
N TRP A 274 -1.81 2.17 2.77
CA TRP A 274 -2.91 1.25 3.04
C TRP A 274 -2.56 -0.17 2.63
N VAL A 275 -2.64 -1.08 3.59
CA VAL A 275 -2.34 -2.50 3.45
C VAL A 275 -3.37 -3.32 4.21
N PRO A 276 -3.71 -4.55 3.79
CA PRO A 276 -4.60 -5.40 4.56
C PRO A 276 -4.11 -5.56 6.01
N PRO A 277 -5.01 -5.46 7.00
CA PRO A 277 -4.65 -5.73 8.38
C PRO A 277 -4.20 -7.18 8.56
N GLU A 278 -3.49 -7.46 9.66
CA GLU A 278 -3.21 -8.84 10.03
C GLU A 278 -4.51 -9.59 10.23
N ARG A 279 -4.62 -10.76 9.59
CA ARG A 279 -5.68 -11.69 9.95
C ARG A 279 -5.36 -12.13 11.37
N GLU A 280 -6.27 -11.87 12.31
CA GLU A 280 -6.28 -12.63 13.55
C GLU A 280 -6.34 -14.10 13.11
N GLU A 281 -5.30 -14.87 13.40
CA GLU A 281 -5.39 -16.32 13.31
C GLU A 281 -6.54 -16.70 14.24
N SER A 282 -7.71 -16.96 13.66
CA SER A 282 -8.86 -17.48 14.37
C SER A 282 -8.38 -18.70 15.13
N ALA A 283 -8.49 -18.65 16.45
CA ALA A 283 -8.12 -19.67 17.42
C ALA A 283 -8.98 -20.95 17.28
N GLU A 284 -9.07 -21.49 16.07
CA GLU A 284 -9.86 -22.66 15.69
C GLU A 284 -8.99 -23.87 15.29
N GLN A 285 -7.66 -23.80 15.49
CA GLN A 285 -6.75 -24.93 15.31
C GLN A 285 -6.12 -25.42 16.63
N GLU A 286 -6.90 -25.46 17.71
CA GLU A 286 -6.57 -26.24 18.93
C GLU A 286 -7.87 -26.84 19.52
N SER A 287 -8.56 -27.71 18.78
CA SER A 287 -9.58 -28.58 19.39
C SER A 287 -9.62 -30.01 18.82
N VAL A 288 -8.63 -30.41 18.01
CA VAL A 288 -8.53 -31.79 17.52
C VAL A 288 -7.27 -32.44 18.07
N ALA A 289 -7.37 -32.97 19.29
CA ALA A 289 -6.81 -34.26 19.71
C ALA A 289 -6.86 -34.38 21.24
N ALA A 290 -8.04 -34.65 21.80
CA ALA A 290 -8.10 -35.40 23.06
C ALA A 290 -7.94 -36.89 22.69
N PRO A 291 -6.89 -37.59 23.11
CA PRO A 291 -6.80 -39.02 22.90
C PRO A 291 -7.87 -39.73 23.73
N SER A 292 -8.73 -40.48 23.05
CA SER A 292 -9.66 -41.43 23.65
C SER A 292 -8.90 -42.38 24.58
N GLN A 293 -9.28 -42.38 25.86
CA GLN A 293 -8.87 -43.40 26.81
C GLN A 293 -9.41 -44.77 26.35
N PRO A 294 -8.63 -45.85 26.41
CA PRO A 294 -9.18 -47.19 26.26
C PRO A 294 -10.00 -47.53 27.50
N LEU A 295 -11.21 -48.03 27.25
CA LEU A 295 -11.94 -48.83 28.22
C LEU A 295 -11.26 -50.20 28.34
N GLU A 296 -11.22 -50.69 29.58
CA GLU A 296 -10.79 -52.01 30.11
C GLU A 296 -9.43 -52.05 30.82
#